data_AF-A0A2G2BB93-F1
#
_entry.id   AF-A0A2G2BB93-F1
#
_cell.length_a   1.000
_cell.length_b   1.000
_cell.length_c   1.000
_cell.angle_alpha   90.00
_cell.angle_beta   90.00
_cell.angle_gamma   90.00
#
_symmetry.space_group_name_H-M   'P 1'
#
loop_
_entity.id
_entity.type
_entity.pdbx_description
1 polymer ?
#
loop_
_entity_poly.entity_id
_entity_poly.type
_entity_poly.pdbx_seq_one_letter_code
_entity_poly.pdbx_strand_id
1 'polypeptide(L)'
;MKSELKIMPSLAQLDALCSSGYAIALHIRYTTPKFLFQTYDKEWMKTYSEKGLVLKDPTVMWGFGNTGIARWSDLTELDEAGVLNMAKEYGLKHGFTFAIASGESKSITSFARGDREFTNAEIDEISGIVQELHDYTANIEKISPEEVEQLKNLSVDFTHG
;
A
#
# COMPACT_ATOMS: atom_id res chain seq x y z
N MET A 1 -6.55 -19.03 10.69
CA MET A 1 -8.00 -19.12 10.36
C MET A 1 -8.81 -17.84 10.71
N LYS A 2 -8.82 -17.31 11.94
CA LYS A 2 -9.58 -16.06 12.25
C LYS A 2 -9.00 -14.80 11.58
N SER A 3 -7.68 -14.71 11.45
CA SER A 3 -6.97 -13.61 10.77
C SER A 3 -7.20 -13.57 9.26
N GLU A 4 -7.06 -14.70 8.58
CA GLU A 4 -7.39 -14.86 7.15
C GLU A 4 -8.84 -14.48 6.85
N LEU A 5 -9.79 -14.90 7.71
CA LEU A 5 -11.21 -14.58 7.58
C LEU A 5 -11.52 -13.07 7.62
N LYS A 6 -10.60 -12.23 8.13
CA LYS A 6 -10.79 -10.78 8.18
C LYS A 6 -9.96 -10.03 7.14
N ILE A 7 -8.74 -10.51 6.85
CA ILE A 7 -7.82 -9.83 5.94
C ILE A 7 -8.09 -10.17 4.47
N MET A 8 -8.34 -11.43 4.14
CA MET A 8 -8.59 -11.81 2.74
C MET A 8 -9.82 -11.12 2.13
N PRO A 9 -10.96 -10.98 2.84
CA PRO A 9 -12.09 -10.22 2.30
C PRO A 9 -11.77 -8.75 2.08
N SER A 10 -10.97 -8.15 2.96
CA SER A 10 -10.52 -6.75 2.81
C SER A 10 -9.65 -6.58 1.57
N LEU A 11 -8.68 -7.48 1.36
CA LEU A 11 -7.83 -7.46 0.16
C LEU A 11 -8.65 -7.71 -1.12
N ALA A 12 -9.61 -8.64 -1.10
CA ALA A 12 -10.47 -8.91 -2.24
C ALA A 12 -11.38 -7.70 -2.60
N GLN A 13 -11.82 -6.91 -1.62
CA GLN A 13 -12.52 -5.66 -1.88
C GLN A 13 -11.60 -4.63 -2.54
N LEU A 14 -10.36 -4.52 -2.07
CA LEU A 14 -9.36 -3.64 -2.67
C LEU A 14 -9.03 -4.04 -4.10
N ASP A 15 -8.92 -5.33 -4.40
CA ASP A 15 -8.71 -5.85 -5.76
C ASP A 15 -9.84 -5.42 -6.72
N ALA A 16 -11.09 -5.39 -6.24
CA ALA A 16 -12.23 -4.94 -7.03
C ALA A 16 -12.22 -3.43 -7.32
N LEU A 17 -11.62 -2.63 -6.42
CA LEU A 17 -11.57 -1.16 -6.51
C LEU A 17 -10.32 -0.66 -7.25
N CYS A 18 -9.22 -1.42 -7.22
CA CYS A 18 -7.91 -1.01 -7.70
C CYS A 18 -7.50 -1.84 -8.92
N SER A 19 -7.97 -1.45 -10.11
CA SER A 19 -7.78 -2.24 -11.34
C SER A 19 -6.31 -2.47 -11.73
N SER A 20 -5.39 -1.65 -11.23
CA SER A 20 -3.95 -1.77 -11.50
C SER A 20 -3.16 -2.18 -10.26
N GLY A 21 -3.85 -2.61 -9.19
CA GLY A 21 -3.25 -3.10 -7.95
C GLY A 21 -2.93 -2.01 -6.93
N TYR A 22 -2.23 -2.42 -5.89
CA TYR A 22 -1.86 -1.57 -4.75
C TYR A 22 -0.55 -2.03 -4.09
N ALA A 23 -0.01 -1.18 -3.22
CA ALA A 23 1.04 -1.51 -2.27
C ALA A 23 0.64 -1.01 -0.88
N ILE A 24 0.62 -1.90 0.12
CA ILE A 24 0.19 -1.61 1.49
C ILE A 24 1.34 -2.00 2.42
N ALA A 25 2.08 -0.99 2.90
CA ALA A 25 3.16 -1.15 3.87
C ALA A 25 2.67 -0.77 5.27
N LEU A 26 2.35 -1.78 6.09
CA LEU A 26 1.82 -1.60 7.45
C LEU A 26 2.93 -1.58 8.51
N HIS A 27 2.76 -0.70 9.49
CA HIS A 27 3.59 -0.60 10.70
C HIS A 27 5.09 -0.50 10.42
N ILE A 28 5.46 0.42 9.54
CA ILE A 28 6.82 0.74 9.15
C ILE A 28 7.61 1.20 10.38
N ARG A 29 8.74 0.53 10.61
CA ARG A 29 9.76 0.96 11.57
C ARG A 29 11.06 1.19 10.83
N TYR A 30 11.60 2.40 10.95
CA TYR A 30 12.70 2.90 10.11
C TYR A 30 12.31 2.83 8.63
N THR A 31 12.79 1.83 7.91
CA THR A 31 12.54 1.63 6.47
C THR A 31 11.80 0.34 6.17
N THR A 32 11.52 -0.49 7.18
CA THR A 32 11.00 -1.85 6.97
C THR A 32 9.55 -1.94 7.44
N PRO A 33 8.60 -2.26 6.56
CA PRO A 33 7.24 -2.58 6.97
C PRO A 33 7.20 -3.90 7.73
N LYS A 34 6.28 -3.99 8.69
CA LYS A 34 6.01 -5.26 9.36
C LYS A 34 5.23 -6.22 8.46
N PHE A 35 4.26 -5.68 7.72
CA PHE A 35 3.50 -6.39 6.71
C PHE A 35 3.49 -5.58 5.42
N LEU A 36 3.71 -6.27 4.32
CA LEU A 36 3.69 -5.73 2.97
C LEU A 36 2.74 -6.56 2.11
N PHE A 37 1.72 -5.92 1.54
CA PHE A 37 0.84 -6.54 0.55
C PHE A 37 0.98 -5.75 -0.75
N GLN A 38 1.33 -6.44 -1.85
CA GLN A 38 1.49 -5.82 -3.15
C GLN A 38 0.76 -6.64 -4.20
N THR A 39 0.08 -5.95 -5.11
CA THR A 39 -0.65 -6.58 -6.23
C THR A 39 -0.36 -5.91 -7.56
N TYR A 40 0.63 -5.01 -7.59
CA TYR A 40 1.09 -4.40 -8.83
C TYR A 40 1.65 -5.44 -9.80
N ASP A 41 1.69 -5.05 -11.08
CA ASP A 41 2.32 -5.85 -12.13
C ASP A 41 3.75 -6.28 -11.76
N LYS A 42 4.10 -7.53 -12.05
CA LYS A 42 5.39 -8.11 -11.64
C LYS A 42 6.59 -7.44 -12.31
N GLU A 43 6.45 -7.05 -13.58
CA GLU A 43 7.53 -6.37 -14.29
C GLU A 43 7.74 -4.96 -13.73
N TRP A 44 6.66 -4.30 -13.28
CA TRP A 44 6.78 -3.04 -12.53
C TRP A 44 7.52 -3.26 -11.20
N MET A 45 7.09 -4.24 -10.39
CA MET A 45 7.73 -4.51 -9.09
C MET A 45 9.22 -4.85 -9.22
N LYS A 46 9.58 -5.64 -10.24
CA LYS A 46 10.98 -5.95 -10.57
C LYS A 46 11.75 -4.69 -10.94
N THR A 47 11.22 -3.89 -11.87
CA THR A 47 11.83 -2.63 -12.32
C THR A 47 12.02 -1.65 -11.16
N TYR A 48 11.03 -1.55 -10.29
CA TYR A 48 11.03 -0.70 -9.10
C TYR A 48 12.15 -1.08 -8.12
N SER A 49 12.30 -2.39 -7.88
CA SER A 49 13.32 -2.94 -7.01
C SER A 49 14.74 -2.79 -7.60
N GLU A 50 14.95 -3.19 -8.85
CA GLU A 50 16.26 -3.13 -9.52
C GLU A 50 16.82 -1.69 -9.62
N LYS A 51 15.94 -0.71 -9.80
CA LYS A 51 16.31 0.71 -9.87
C LYS A 51 16.40 1.39 -8.49
N GLY A 52 16.08 0.68 -7.40
CA GLY A 52 16.09 1.21 -6.04
C GLY A 52 15.16 2.42 -5.87
N LEU A 53 13.94 2.36 -6.42
CA LEU A 53 13.04 3.51 -6.51
C LEU A 53 12.40 3.89 -5.18
N VAL A 54 12.38 3.01 -4.16
CA VAL A 54 11.70 3.25 -2.89
C VAL A 54 12.06 4.57 -2.20
N LEU A 55 13.33 4.98 -2.25
CA LEU A 55 13.80 6.23 -1.64
C LEU A 55 13.56 7.47 -2.51
N LYS A 56 13.20 7.25 -3.78
CA LYS A 56 12.96 8.30 -4.78
C LYS A 56 11.48 8.41 -5.15
N ASP A 57 10.66 7.51 -4.64
CA ASP A 57 9.24 7.45 -4.94
C ASP A 57 8.51 8.57 -4.19
N PRO A 58 7.84 9.49 -4.91
CA PRO A 58 7.14 10.61 -4.29
C PRO A 58 6.01 10.17 -3.35
N THR A 59 5.39 9.01 -3.60
CA THR A 59 4.36 8.43 -2.73
C THR A 59 4.93 8.02 -1.39
N VAL A 60 6.13 7.43 -1.39
CA VAL A 60 6.84 7.01 -0.20
C VAL A 60 7.37 8.22 0.57
N MET A 61 8.02 9.15 -0.14
CA MET A 61 8.55 10.39 0.46
C MET A 61 7.44 11.20 1.13
N TRP A 62 6.33 11.44 0.41
CA TRP A 62 5.17 12.12 0.98
C TRP A 62 4.61 11.36 2.18
N GLY A 63 4.49 10.03 2.05
CA GLY A 63 3.98 9.16 3.10
C GLY A 63 4.80 9.16 4.38
N PHE A 64 6.12 9.38 4.33
CA PHE A 64 6.96 9.54 5.52
C PHE A 64 6.79 10.91 6.19
N GLY A 65 6.57 11.98 5.42
CA GLY A 65 6.39 13.34 5.93
C GLY A 65 4.98 13.70 6.40
N ASN A 66 3.96 12.97 5.93
CA ASN A 66 2.55 13.37 6.08
C ASN A 66 1.67 12.26 6.68
N THR A 67 0.40 12.58 6.89
CA THR A 67 -0.69 11.68 7.27
C THR A 67 -1.95 12.14 6.53
N GLY A 68 -2.78 11.20 6.10
CA GLY A 68 -3.94 11.46 5.25
C GLY A 68 -3.71 11.04 3.80
N ILE A 69 -4.46 11.65 2.89
CA ILE A 69 -4.52 11.24 1.48
C ILE A 69 -3.79 12.25 0.60
N ALA A 70 -3.06 11.77 -0.40
CA ALA A 70 -2.55 12.57 -1.52
C ALA A 70 -2.78 11.83 -2.84
N ARG A 71 -3.30 12.53 -3.87
CA ARG A 71 -3.37 11.97 -5.22
C ARG A 71 -2.00 12.03 -5.87
N TRP A 72 -1.67 11.06 -6.71
CA TRP A 72 -0.40 11.05 -7.43
C TRP A 72 -0.23 12.29 -8.33
N SER A 73 -1.32 12.82 -8.89
CA SER A 73 -1.29 14.09 -9.65
C SER A 73 -0.75 15.27 -8.84
N ASP A 74 -1.03 15.28 -7.54
CA ASP A 74 -0.62 16.34 -6.61
C ASP A 74 0.83 16.15 -6.14
N LEU A 75 1.45 15.00 -6.44
CA LEU A 75 2.82 14.65 -6.05
C LEU A 75 3.84 14.80 -7.18
N THR A 76 3.42 15.31 -8.34
CA THR A 76 4.28 15.43 -9.54
C THR A 76 5.51 16.30 -9.31
N GLU A 77 5.43 17.32 -8.45
CA GLU A 77 6.57 18.18 -8.10
C GLU A 77 7.62 17.44 -7.24
N LEU A 78 7.23 16.37 -6.53
CA LEU A 78 8.14 15.53 -5.76
C LEU A 78 8.78 14.41 -6.60
N ASP A 79 8.32 14.21 -7.85
CA ASP A 79 8.72 13.08 -8.70
C ASP A 79 10.00 13.36 -9.50
N GLU A 80 11.08 13.77 -8.84
CA GLU A 80 12.35 14.11 -9.50
C GLU A 80 12.96 12.94 -10.29
N ALA A 81 12.71 11.70 -9.84
CA ALA A 81 13.18 10.48 -10.47
C ALA A 81 12.23 9.92 -11.53
N GLY A 82 11.07 10.55 -11.76
CA GLY A 82 10.09 10.12 -12.75
C GLY A 82 9.43 8.77 -12.44
N VAL A 83 9.31 8.39 -11.17
CA VAL A 83 8.72 7.13 -10.71
C VAL A 83 7.27 7.00 -11.16
N LEU A 84 6.46 8.04 -11.00
CA LEU A 84 5.05 8.02 -11.41
C LEU A 84 4.92 7.95 -12.93
N ASN A 85 5.85 8.58 -13.66
CA ASN A 85 5.88 8.49 -15.12
C ASN A 85 6.30 7.10 -15.60
N MET A 86 7.28 6.46 -14.97
CA MET A 86 7.63 5.07 -15.28
C MET A 86 6.47 4.12 -14.97
N ALA A 87 5.78 4.32 -13.84
CA ALA A 87 4.64 3.49 -13.43
C ALA A 87 3.49 3.48 -14.48
N LYS A 88 3.26 4.60 -15.16
CA LYS A 88 2.24 4.72 -16.23
C LYS A 88 2.45 3.73 -17.38
N GLU A 89 3.70 3.44 -17.72
CA GLU A 89 4.04 2.48 -18.79
C GLU A 89 3.61 1.04 -18.44
N TYR A 90 3.42 0.76 -17.15
CA TYR A 90 2.93 -0.52 -16.64
C TYR A 90 1.43 -0.50 -16.30
N GLY A 91 0.71 0.57 -16.68
CA GLY A 91 -0.73 0.69 -16.45
C GLY A 91 -1.12 1.28 -15.08
N LEU A 92 -0.16 1.71 -14.26
CA LEU A 92 -0.40 2.42 -13.01
C LEU A 92 -0.51 3.92 -13.31
N LYS A 93 -1.68 4.34 -13.84
CA LYS A 93 -1.85 5.69 -14.40
C LYS A 93 -2.43 6.69 -13.43
N HIS A 94 -3.39 6.24 -12.64
CA HIS A 94 -4.13 7.04 -11.69
C HIS A 94 -4.01 6.40 -10.33
N GLY A 95 -3.69 7.18 -9.32
CA GLY A 95 -3.48 6.63 -8.00
C GLY A 95 -3.51 7.66 -6.90
N PHE A 96 -3.62 7.16 -5.68
CA PHE A 96 -3.49 7.96 -4.48
C PHE A 96 -2.72 7.18 -3.43
N THR A 97 -2.13 7.94 -2.52
CA THR A 97 -1.40 7.45 -1.37
C THR A 97 -2.18 7.79 -0.12
N PHE A 98 -2.29 6.83 0.79
CA PHE A 98 -2.87 7.03 2.11
C PHE A 98 -1.84 6.68 3.18
N ALA A 99 -1.49 7.66 4.00
CA ALA A 99 -0.56 7.53 5.10
C ALA A 99 -1.30 7.57 6.44
N ILE A 100 -1.09 6.56 7.28
CA ILE A 100 -1.68 6.43 8.61
C ILE A 100 -0.57 6.63 9.65
N ALA A 101 -0.86 7.41 10.69
CA ALA A 101 -0.02 7.55 11.87
C ALA A 101 -0.86 7.32 13.14
N SER A 102 -0.55 6.26 13.89
CA SER A 102 -1.20 5.91 15.16
C SER A 102 -0.14 5.67 16.24
N GLY A 103 0.10 6.68 17.08
CA GLY A 103 1.22 6.69 18.01
C GLY A 103 2.57 6.59 17.29
N GLU A 104 3.37 5.58 17.61
CA GLU A 104 4.65 5.30 16.94
C GLU A 104 4.49 4.45 15.66
N SER A 105 3.27 4.03 15.34
CA SER A 105 3.00 3.17 14.18
C SER A 105 2.69 4.02 12.95
N LYS A 106 3.52 3.90 11.91
CA LYS A 106 3.29 4.53 10.61
C LYS A 106 3.00 3.48 9.54
N SER A 107 2.00 3.71 8.70
CA SER A 107 1.74 2.89 7.52
C SER A 107 1.62 3.78 6.30
N ILE A 108 2.17 3.31 5.18
CA ILE A 108 2.13 4.03 3.90
C ILE A 108 1.53 3.07 2.89
N THR A 109 0.50 3.52 2.21
CA THR A 109 -0.25 2.72 1.26
C THR A 109 -0.46 3.50 -0.02
N SER A 110 -0.50 2.81 -1.15
CA SER A 110 -0.63 3.42 -2.46
C SER A 110 -1.50 2.52 -3.34
N PHE A 111 -2.48 3.11 -4.02
CA PHE A 111 -3.50 2.40 -4.79
C PHE A 111 -3.50 2.92 -6.22
N ALA A 112 -3.63 2.02 -7.19
CA ALA A 112 -3.56 2.38 -8.59
C ALA A 112 -4.73 1.80 -9.41
N ARG A 113 -5.10 2.54 -10.45
CA ARG A 113 -6.01 2.11 -11.50
C ARG A 113 -5.60 2.68 -12.85
N GLY A 114 -6.07 2.05 -13.92
CA GLY A 114 -5.58 2.27 -15.27
C GLY A 114 -6.49 3.11 -16.17
N ASP A 115 -7.72 3.36 -15.73
CA ASP A 115 -8.82 3.89 -16.56
C ASP A 115 -9.17 5.36 -16.26
N ARG A 116 -9.17 5.77 -14.99
CA ARG A 116 -9.53 7.14 -14.56
C ARG A 116 -9.03 7.45 -13.15
N GLU A 117 -9.15 8.71 -12.73
CA GLU A 117 -8.96 9.10 -11.33
C GLU A 117 -9.95 8.40 -10.38
N PHE A 118 -9.50 8.16 -9.15
CA PHE A 118 -10.37 7.71 -8.06
C PHE A 118 -11.32 8.85 -7.64
N THR A 119 -12.59 8.50 -7.48
CA THR A 119 -13.58 9.39 -6.88
C THR A 119 -13.35 9.53 -5.38
N ASN A 120 -13.86 10.61 -4.77
CA ASN A 120 -13.75 10.78 -3.32
C ASN A 120 -14.42 9.61 -2.56
N ALA A 121 -15.55 9.10 -3.06
CA ALA A 121 -16.23 7.96 -2.43
C ALA A 121 -15.38 6.68 -2.46
N GLU A 122 -14.70 6.39 -3.58
CA GLU A 122 -13.78 5.24 -3.66
C GLU A 122 -12.56 5.44 -2.74
N ILE A 123 -12.03 6.65 -2.65
CA ILE A 123 -10.92 6.98 -1.74
C ILE A 123 -11.36 6.76 -0.29
N ASP A 124 -12.54 7.23 0.09
CA ASP A 124 -13.09 7.08 1.44
C ASP A 124 -13.32 5.59 1.79
N GLU A 125 -13.87 4.82 0.84
CA GLU A 125 -14.09 3.38 0.99
C GLU A 125 -12.77 2.62 1.17
N ILE A 126 -11.80 2.82 0.27
CA ILE A 126 -10.47 2.20 0.36
C ILE A 126 -9.77 2.59 1.66
N SER A 127 -9.79 3.87 2.02
CA SER A 127 -9.14 4.35 3.24
C SER A 127 -9.76 3.75 4.50
N GLY A 128 -11.08 3.54 4.51
CA GLY A 128 -11.78 2.83 5.58
C GLY A 128 -11.30 1.38 5.72
N ILE A 129 -11.24 0.63 4.62
CA ILE A 129 -10.74 -0.75 4.61
C ILE A 129 -9.29 -0.81 5.15
N VAL A 130 -8.44 0.10 4.70
CA VAL A 130 -7.02 0.14 5.10
C VAL A 130 -6.85 0.54 6.57
N GLN A 131 -7.68 1.44 7.07
CA GLN A 131 -7.69 1.81 8.48
C GLN A 131 -8.07 0.60 9.37
N GLU A 132 -9.10 -0.16 8.97
CA GLU A 132 -9.47 -1.40 9.67
C GLU A 132 -8.35 -2.45 9.63
N LEU A 133 -7.68 -2.60 8.49
CA LEU A 133 -6.51 -3.47 8.36
C LEU A 133 -5.40 -3.04 9.33
N HIS A 134 -5.04 -1.76 9.33
CA HIS A 134 -4.03 -1.20 10.23
C HIS A 134 -4.36 -1.47 11.70
N ASP A 135 -5.58 -1.15 12.13
CA ASP A 135 -5.98 -1.29 13.54
C ASP A 135 -6.05 -2.75 13.97
N TYR A 136 -6.51 -3.63 13.07
CA TYR A 136 -6.52 -5.06 13.33
C TYR A 136 -5.11 -5.62 13.47
N THR A 137 -4.20 -5.32 12.54
CA THR A 137 -2.82 -5.83 12.57
C THR A 137 -1.97 -5.21 13.66
N ALA A 138 -2.29 -4.00 14.12
CA ALA A 138 -1.63 -3.38 15.28
C ALA A 138 -1.98 -4.10 16.60
N ASN A 139 -3.22 -4.59 16.71
CA ASN A 139 -3.71 -5.21 17.94
C ASN A 139 -3.48 -6.73 17.98
N ILE A 140 -3.38 -7.41 16.84
CA ILE A 140 -3.22 -8.87 16.78
C ILE A 140 -1.95 -9.35 17.49
N GLU A 141 -0.90 -8.53 17.51
CA GLU A 141 0.36 -8.81 18.21
C GLU A 141 0.19 -9.00 19.71
N LYS A 142 -0.79 -8.32 20.30
CA LYS A 142 -1.06 -8.40 21.74
C LYS A 142 -1.85 -9.65 22.10
N ILE A 143 -2.37 -10.37 21.10
CA ILE A 143 -3.41 -11.38 21.27
C ILE A 143 -2.94 -12.78 20.82
N SER A 144 -2.18 -12.93 19.72
CA SER A 144 -1.77 -14.25 19.23
C SER A 144 -0.48 -14.28 18.40
N PRO A 145 0.60 -14.95 18.87
CA PRO A 145 1.82 -15.16 18.09
C PRO A 145 1.63 -15.99 16.81
N GLU A 146 0.77 -17.01 16.84
CA GLU A 146 0.49 -17.88 15.69
C GLU A 146 -0.19 -17.11 14.55
N GLU A 147 -1.12 -16.21 14.89
CA GLU A 147 -1.79 -15.39 13.88
C GLU A 147 -0.82 -14.38 13.26
N VAL A 148 0.14 -13.86 14.02
CA VAL A 148 1.20 -12.99 13.48
C VAL A 148 2.07 -13.74 12.47
N GLU A 149 2.43 -14.99 12.74
CA GLU A 149 3.23 -15.81 11.82
C GLU A 149 2.48 -16.09 10.51
N GLN A 150 1.20 -16.44 10.59
CA GLN A 150 0.34 -16.65 9.41
C GLN A 150 0.27 -15.39 8.54
N LEU A 151 0.14 -14.20 9.16
CA LEU A 151 0.10 -12.94 8.42
C LEU A 151 1.41 -12.57 7.76
N LYS A 152 2.54 -12.92 8.38
CA LYS A 152 3.84 -12.76 7.74
C LYS A 152 3.95 -13.65 6.50
N ASN A 153 3.50 -14.91 6.59
CA ASN A 153 3.51 -15.82 5.45
C ASN A 153 2.63 -15.29 4.31
N LEU A 154 1.41 -14.84 4.61
CA LEU A 154 0.52 -14.23 3.64
C LEU A 154 1.17 -13.00 2.97
N SER A 155 1.78 -12.12 3.76
CA SER A 155 2.50 -10.94 3.25
C SER A 155 3.64 -11.32 2.30
N VAL A 156 4.41 -12.37 2.63
CA VAL A 156 5.48 -12.89 1.77
C VAL A 156 4.91 -13.42 0.46
N ASP A 157 3.81 -14.16 0.50
CA ASP A 157 3.15 -14.70 -0.69
C ASP A 157 2.66 -13.58 -1.62
N PHE A 158 2.10 -12.50 -1.09
CA PHE A 158 1.71 -11.33 -1.89
C PHE A 158 2.92 -10.54 -2.45
N THR A 159 4.09 -10.67 -1.85
CA THR A 159 5.31 -9.98 -2.32
C THR A 159 6.05 -10.77 -3.40
N HIS A 160 5.91 -12.10 -3.42
CA HIS A 160 6.65 -13.00 -4.34
C HIS A 160 5.76 -13.80 -5.30
N GLY A 161 4.43 -13.67 -5.18
CA GLY A 161 3.42 -14.43 -5.93
C GLY A 161 3.26 -14.02 -7.38
#